data_AF-A0A432S1A0-F1
#
_entry.id   AF-A0A432S1A0-F1
#
_cell.length_a   1.000
_cell.length_b   1.000
_cell.length_c   1.000
_cell.angle_alpha   90.00
_cell.angle_beta   90.00
_cell.angle_gamma   90.00
#
_symmetry.space_group_name_H-M   'P 1'
#
loop_
_entity.id
_entity.type
_entity.pdbx_description
1 polymer ?
#
loop_
_entity_poly.entity_id
_entity_poly.type
_entity_poly.pdbx_seq_one_letter_code
_entity_poly.pdbx_strand_id
1 'polypeptide(L)'
;MEVGSWLWKLSLIFHIVSNAIFLGITFVFTIGINEILIEKIAKRYLKISFILVLITGISGILLLSILSMSGMDDLTSNPIGQSVLVMLFGYSIVLFVISLALIYKGEEGRIYKRLFGIMFFNYLFVYIIQAYLTK
;
A
#
# COMPACT_ATOMS: atom_id res chain seq x y z
N MET A 1 -14.26 24.12 10.79
CA MET A 1 -13.93 22.80 11.38
C MET A 1 -14.68 21.63 10.74
N GLU A 2 -15.89 21.80 10.17
CA GLU A 2 -16.68 20.69 9.60
C GLU A 2 -16.13 20.11 8.28
N VAL A 3 -15.66 20.96 7.36
CA VAL A 3 -15.13 20.52 6.06
C VAL A 3 -13.88 19.64 6.22
N GLY A 4 -12.97 20.01 7.14
CA GLY A 4 -11.77 19.22 7.45
C GLY A 4 -12.10 17.85 8.06
N SER A 5 -13.14 17.78 8.90
CA SER A 5 -13.61 16.52 9.51
C SER A 5 -14.19 15.55 8.48
N TRP A 6 -14.97 16.04 7.51
CA TRP A 6 -15.54 15.19 6.46
C TRP A 6 -14.48 14.71 5.45
N LEU A 7 -13.58 15.60 5.01
CA LEU A 7 -12.47 15.25 4.12
C LEU A 7 -11.53 14.21 4.76
N TRP A 8 -11.27 14.33 6.06
CA TRP A 8 -10.48 13.35 6.79
C TRP A 8 -11.16 11.97 6.82
N LYS A 9 -12.46 11.91 7.13
CA LYS A 9 -13.24 10.65 7.14
C LYS A 9 -13.27 9.99 5.77
N LEU A 10 -13.50 10.75 4.70
CA LEU A 10 -13.47 10.21 3.35
C LEU A 10 -12.08 9.69 2.96
N SER A 11 -11.04 10.47 3.25
CA SER A 11 -9.66 10.04 2.99
C SER A 11 -9.34 8.76 3.73
N LEU A 12 -9.78 8.64 4.99
CA LEU A 12 -9.63 7.42 5.79
C LEU A 12 -10.35 6.22 5.16
N ILE A 13 -11.60 6.39 4.72
CA ILE A 13 -12.36 5.32 4.06
C ILE A 13 -11.63 4.86 2.80
N PHE A 14 -11.24 5.79 1.91
CA PHE A 14 -10.52 5.45 0.69
C PHE A 14 -9.18 4.76 0.99
N HIS A 15 -8.46 5.22 2.00
CA HIS A 15 -7.19 4.63 2.41
C HIS A 15 -7.39 3.18 2.89
N ILE A 16 -8.33 2.94 3.80
CA ILE A 16 -8.59 1.61 4.37
C ILE A 16 -9.09 0.64 3.29
N VAL A 17 -10.08 1.05 2.49
CA VAL A 17 -10.67 0.19 1.45
C VAL A 17 -9.64 -0.15 0.39
N SER A 18 -8.85 0.83 -0.07
CA SER A 18 -7.83 0.59 -1.09
C SER A 18 -6.74 -0.35 -0.59
N ASN A 19 -6.31 -0.18 0.65
CA ASN A 19 -5.36 -1.08 1.31
C ASN A 19 -5.91 -2.50 1.42
N ALA A 20 -7.16 -2.67 1.86
CA ALA A 20 -7.77 -3.98 2.03
C ALA A 20 -7.87 -4.73 0.69
N ILE A 21 -8.31 -4.04 -0.37
CA ILE A 21 -8.40 -4.63 -1.71
C ILE A 21 -7.00 -4.97 -2.24
N PHE A 22 -6.02 -4.08 -2.08
CA PHE A 22 -4.64 -4.32 -2.48
C PHE A 22 -4.04 -5.54 -1.77
N LEU A 23 -4.24 -5.63 -0.45
CA LEU A 23 -3.79 -6.77 0.35
C LEU A 23 -4.45 -8.07 -0.13
N GLY A 24 -5.75 -8.06 -0.41
CA GLY A 24 -6.47 -9.22 -0.95
C GLY A 24 -5.94 -9.67 -2.31
N ILE A 25 -5.72 -8.73 -3.24
CA ILE A 25 -5.16 -9.04 -4.57
C ILE A 25 -3.76 -9.63 -4.42
N THR A 26 -2.88 -8.94 -3.69
CA THR A 26 -1.49 -9.40 -3.52
C THR A 26 -1.41 -10.75 -2.82
N PHE A 27 -2.26 -11.02 -1.83
CA PHE A 27 -2.39 -12.33 -1.17
C PHE A 27 -2.78 -13.44 -2.17
N VAL A 28 -3.87 -13.25 -2.91
CA VAL A 28 -4.38 -14.24 -3.88
C VAL A 28 -3.32 -14.55 -4.93
N PHE A 29 -2.64 -13.55 -5.47
CA PHE A 29 -1.60 -13.78 -6.50
C PHE A 29 -0.29 -14.32 -5.93
N THR A 30 -0.03 -14.16 -4.63
CA THR A 30 1.13 -14.73 -3.94
C THR A 30 0.94 -16.22 -3.66
N ILE A 31 -0.23 -16.63 -3.17
CA ILE A 31 -0.50 -18.00 -2.74
C ILE A 31 -1.18 -18.84 -3.82
N GLY A 32 -1.87 -18.20 -4.77
CA GLY A 32 -2.61 -18.85 -5.84
C GLY A 32 -1.77 -19.79 -6.71
N ILE A 33 -2.44 -20.76 -7.32
CA ILE A 33 -1.84 -21.74 -8.24
C ILE A 33 -1.34 -21.01 -9.50
N ASN A 34 -0.25 -21.49 -10.09
CA ASN A 34 0.38 -20.86 -11.28
C ASN A 34 -0.58 -20.71 -12.47
N GLU A 35 -1.61 -21.55 -12.55
CA GLU A 35 -2.68 -21.49 -13.58
C GLU A 35 -3.53 -20.22 -13.49
N ILE A 36 -3.61 -19.56 -12.33
CA ILE A 36 -4.30 -18.28 -12.14
C ILE A 36 -3.43 -17.11 -12.66
N LEU A 37 -2.12 -17.32 -12.80
CA LEU A 37 -1.13 -16.34 -13.28
C LEU A 37 -0.99 -16.36 -14.82
N ILE A 38 -2.13 -16.43 -15.52
CA ILE A 38 -2.15 -16.12 -16.95
C ILE A 38 -1.74 -14.65 -17.11
N GLU A 39 -0.74 -14.37 -17.95
CA GLU A 39 -0.12 -13.04 -18.07
C GLU A 39 -1.15 -11.90 -18.23
N LYS A 40 -2.15 -12.09 -19.09
CA LYS A 40 -3.22 -11.11 -19.32
C LYS A 40 -4.01 -10.78 -18.05
N ILE A 41 -4.25 -11.80 -17.22
CA ILE A 41 -4.93 -11.66 -15.93
C ILE A 41 -3.99 -10.94 -14.94
N ALA A 42 -2.76 -11.42 -14.79
CA ALA A 42 -1.77 -10.82 -13.90
C ALA A 42 -1.53 -9.32 -14.20
N LYS A 43 -1.36 -8.96 -15.49
CA LYS A 43 -1.22 -7.57 -15.92
C LYS A 43 -2.45 -6.72 -15.63
N ARG A 44 -3.66 -7.26 -15.76
CA ARG A 44 -4.90 -6.55 -15.39
C ARG A 44 -4.92 -6.25 -13.89
N TYR A 45 -4.63 -7.24 -13.06
CA TYR A 45 -4.61 -7.06 -11.61
C TYR A 45 -3.44 -6.20 -11.12
N LEU A 46 -2.30 -6.18 -11.82
CA LEU A 46 -1.22 -5.24 -11.57
C LEU A 46 -1.66 -3.79 -11.80
N LYS A 47 -2.36 -3.50 -12.90
CA LYS A 47 -2.90 -2.16 -13.16
C LYS A 47 -3.89 -1.71 -12.09
N ILE A 48 -4.79 -2.61 -11.69
CA ILE A 48 -5.74 -2.35 -10.61
C ILE A 48 -4.98 -2.08 -9.30
N SER A 49 -4.03 -2.95 -8.96
CA SER A 49 -3.19 -2.81 -7.76
C SER A 49 -2.44 -1.48 -7.74
N PHE A 50 -1.93 -1.04 -8.90
CA PHE A 50 -1.24 0.23 -9.04
C PHE A 50 -2.16 1.42 -8.75
N ILE A 51 -3.38 1.41 -9.30
CA ILE A 51 -4.38 2.44 -9.01
C ILE A 51 -4.70 2.47 -7.51
N LEU A 52 -4.88 1.31 -6.88
CA LEU A 52 -5.15 1.22 -5.44
C LEU A 52 -3.99 1.76 -4.59
N VAL A 53 -2.74 1.47 -4.98
CA VAL A 53 -1.54 2.03 -4.34
C VAL A 53 -1.49 3.55 -4.51
N LEU A 54 -1.83 4.09 -5.68
CA LEU A 54 -1.91 5.54 -5.87
C LEU A 54 -3.00 6.18 -4.99
N ILE A 55 -4.19 5.59 -4.93
CA ILE A 55 -5.28 6.07 -4.06
C ILE A 55 -4.84 6.03 -2.59
N THR A 56 -4.19 4.96 -2.17
CA THR A 56 -3.64 4.81 -0.81
C THR A 56 -2.61 5.89 -0.50
N GLY A 57 -1.68 6.15 -1.42
CA GLY A 57 -0.66 7.19 -1.27
C GLY A 57 -1.27 8.59 -1.15
N ILE A 58 -2.18 8.94 -2.06
CA ILE A 58 -2.84 10.26 -2.06
C ILE A 58 -3.68 10.45 -0.79
N SER A 59 -4.49 9.45 -0.43
CA SER A 59 -5.30 9.50 0.80
C SER A 59 -4.44 9.52 2.06
N GLY A 60 -3.33 8.80 2.08
CA GLY A 60 -2.36 8.80 3.18
C GLY A 60 -1.69 10.16 3.36
N ILE A 61 -1.25 10.79 2.27
CA ILE A 61 -0.69 12.15 2.29
C ILE A 61 -1.74 13.15 2.81
N LEU A 62 -3.00 13.06 2.36
CA LEU A 62 -4.07 13.94 2.85
C LEU A 62 -4.31 13.76 4.36
N LEU A 63 -4.35 12.52 4.85
CA LEU A 63 -4.49 12.22 6.28
C LEU A 63 -3.33 12.79 7.09
N LEU A 64 -2.10 12.60 6.61
CA LEU A 64 -0.88 13.11 7.27
C LEU A 64 -0.83 14.63 7.28
N SER A 65 -1.19 15.29 6.19
CA SER A 65 -1.26 16.75 6.11
C SER A 65 -2.25 17.32 7.14
N ILE A 66 -3.43 16.71 7.28
CA ILE A 66 -4.43 17.14 8.28
C ILE A 66 -3.92 16.90 9.71
N LEU A 67 -3.26 15.76 9.97
CA LEU A 67 -2.68 15.46 11.28
C LEU A 67 -1.53 16.41 11.64
N SER A 68 -0.68 16.76 10.67
CA SER A 68 0.41 17.73 10.88
C SER A 68 -0.11 19.13 11.22
N MET A 69 -1.21 19.56 10.60
CA MET A 69 -1.89 20.82 10.93
C MET A 69 -2.48 20.83 12.35
N SER A 70 -2.69 19.64 12.95
CA SER A 70 -3.21 19.49 14.31
C SER A 70 -2.12 19.32 15.39
N GLY A 71 -0.84 19.54 15.07
CA GLY A 71 0.26 19.59 16.05
C GLY A 71 1.00 18.27 16.25
N MET A 72 1.11 17.43 15.21
CA MET A 72 1.97 16.25 15.24
C MET A 72 3.44 16.68 15.02
N ASP A 73 4.03 17.30 16.03
CA ASP A 73 5.23 18.13 15.90
C ASP A 73 6.55 17.36 15.76
N ASP A 74 6.57 16.03 15.97
CA ASP A 74 7.80 15.25 15.81
C ASP A 74 7.56 13.85 15.20
N LEU A 75 8.08 13.64 13.99
CA LEU A 75 8.01 12.36 13.28
C LEU A 75 9.07 11.35 13.73
N THR A 76 10.07 11.79 14.49
CA THR A 76 11.28 11.01 14.76
C THR A 76 11.37 10.53 16.22
N SER A 77 10.83 11.30 17.16
CA SER A 77 10.95 10.99 18.59
C SER A 77 9.72 10.31 19.20
N ASN A 78 8.54 10.41 18.58
CA ASN A 78 7.34 9.74 19.08
C ASN A 78 6.98 8.47 18.27
N PRO A 79 6.43 7.41 18.91
CA PRO A 79 6.14 6.14 18.25
C PRO A 79 5.14 6.25 17.08
N ILE A 80 4.19 7.17 17.15
CA ILE A 80 3.20 7.42 16.09
C ILE A 80 3.90 7.95 14.83
N GLY A 81 4.79 8.92 14.97
CA GLY A 81 5.61 9.49 13.90
C GLY A 81 6.54 8.45 13.28
N GLN A 82 7.19 7.64 14.10
CA GLN A 82 8.01 6.52 13.62
C GLN A 82 7.18 5.51 12.81
N SER A 83 5.95 5.22 13.25
CA SER A 83 5.03 4.35 12.50
C SER A 83 4.70 4.92 11.12
N VAL A 84 4.53 6.24 11.01
CA VAL A 84 4.30 6.94 9.74
C VAL A 84 5.53 6.81 8.83
N LEU A 85 6.74 6.98 9.35
CA LEU A 85 7.97 6.82 8.57
C LEU A 85 8.11 5.40 8.02
N VAL A 86 7.82 4.38 8.84
CA VAL A 86 7.83 2.98 8.41
C VAL A 86 6.79 2.73 7.30
N MET A 87 5.59 3.28 7.43
CA MET A 87 4.55 3.19 6.40
C MET A 87 4.97 3.86 5.09
N LEU A 88 5.57 5.06 5.14
CA LEU A 88 6.07 5.76 3.97
C LEU A 88 7.20 4.97 3.27
N PHE A 89 8.12 4.41 4.04
CA PHE A 89 9.19 3.58 3.49
C PHE A 89 8.65 2.32 2.81
N GLY A 90 7.73 1.60 3.46
CA GLY A 90 7.03 0.46 2.89
C GLY A 90 6.29 0.80 1.60
N TYR A 91 5.54 1.91 1.62
CA TYR A 91 4.85 2.43 0.46
C TYR A 91 5.80 2.69 -0.72
N SER A 92 6.96 3.31 -0.48
CA SER A 92 7.96 3.55 -1.52
C SER A 92 8.50 2.26 -2.14
N ILE A 93 8.75 1.22 -1.32
CA ILE A 93 9.17 -0.10 -1.83
C ILE A 93 8.09 -0.72 -2.70
N VAL A 94 6.84 -0.71 -2.24
CA VAL A 94 5.70 -1.27 -3.00
C VAL A 94 5.53 -0.52 -4.32
N LEU A 95 5.58 0.81 -4.30
CA LEU A 95 5.48 1.64 -5.49
C LEU A 95 6.60 1.35 -6.49
N PHE A 96 7.82 1.15 -6.01
CA PHE A 96 8.95 0.75 -6.85
C PHE A 96 8.73 -0.63 -7.48
N VAL A 97 8.37 -1.64 -6.67
CA VAL A 97 8.17 -3.03 -7.13
C VAL A 97 7.03 -3.12 -8.14
N ILE A 98 5.90 -2.45 -7.87
CA ILE A 98 4.76 -2.47 -8.79
C ILE A 98 5.06 -1.73 -10.10
N SER A 99 5.86 -0.66 -10.05
CA SER A 99 6.30 0.06 -11.26
C SER A 99 7.19 -0.84 -12.12
N LEU A 100 8.14 -1.56 -11.51
CA LEU A 100 8.94 -2.57 -12.20
C LEU A 100 8.07 -3.67 -12.81
N ALA A 101 7.06 -4.15 -12.07
CA ALA A 101 6.14 -5.18 -12.53
C ALA A 101 5.30 -4.72 -13.75
N LEU A 102 4.94 -3.44 -13.82
CA LEU A 102 4.16 -2.88 -14.93
C LEU A 102 4.99 -2.74 -16.22
N ILE A 103 6.28 -2.42 -16.11
CA ILE A 103 7.17 -2.29 -17.29
C ILE A 103 7.75 -3.63 -17.74
N TYR A 104 7.65 -4.67 -16.91
CA TYR A 104 8.15 -6.00 -17.23
C TYR A 104 7.43 -6.58 -18.46
N LYS A 105 8.22 -6.95 -19.48
CA LYS A 105 7.73 -7.48 -20.76
C LYS A 105 7.78 -8.99 -20.87
N GLY A 106 8.33 -9.69 -19.88
CA GLY A 106 8.44 -11.15 -19.94
C GLY A 106 7.10 -11.84 -19.64
N GLU A 107 6.98 -13.06 -20.17
CA GLU A 107 5.76 -13.87 -20.12
C GLU A 107 5.78 -14.90 -18.96
N GLU A 108 6.81 -14.85 -18.12
CA GLU A 108 6.97 -15.79 -17.01
C GLU A 108 6.03 -15.47 -15.84
N GLY A 109 4.91 -16.20 -15.75
CA GLY A 109 3.96 -16.13 -14.62
C GLY A 109 4.62 -16.26 -13.24
N ARG A 110 5.73 -17.00 -13.14
CA ARG A 110 6.52 -17.15 -11.90
C ARG A 110 7.12 -15.83 -11.43
N ILE A 111 7.52 -14.95 -12.34
CA ILE A 111 8.08 -13.64 -12.00
C ILE A 111 6.98 -12.74 -11.43
N TYR A 112 5.80 -12.71 -12.05
CA TYR A 112 4.64 -12.00 -11.48
C TYR A 112 4.28 -12.48 -10.09
N LYS A 113 4.27 -13.80 -9.86
CA LYS A 113 4.02 -14.39 -8.53
C LYS A 113 5.02 -13.88 -7.49
N ARG A 114 6.31 -13.84 -7.83
CA ARG A 114 7.36 -13.32 -6.93
C ARG A 114 7.17 -11.84 -6.65
N LEU A 115 6.83 -11.04 -7.66
CA LEU A 115 6.60 -9.60 -7.50
C LEU A 115 5.37 -9.33 -6.61
N PHE A 116 4.27 -10.05 -6.82
CA PHE A 116 3.11 -10.01 -5.91
C PHE A 116 3.49 -10.43 -4.49
N GLY A 117 4.32 -11.47 -4.35
CA GLY A 117 4.85 -11.91 -3.06
C GLY A 117 5.65 -10.83 -2.34
N ILE A 118 6.58 -10.18 -3.04
CA ILE A 118 7.38 -9.09 -2.47
C ILE A 118 6.47 -7.96 -1.97
N MET A 119 5.49 -7.55 -2.78
CA MET A 119 4.52 -6.52 -2.38
C MET A 119 3.71 -6.94 -1.16
N PHE A 120 3.20 -8.17 -1.14
CA PHE A 120 2.39 -8.72 -0.04
C PHE A 120 3.18 -8.76 1.27
N PHE A 121 4.38 -9.37 1.25
CA PHE A 121 5.20 -9.51 2.46
C PHE A 121 5.73 -8.18 2.96
N ASN A 122 6.06 -7.24 2.06
CA ASN A 122 6.43 -5.88 2.46
C ASN A 122 5.27 -5.18 3.17
N TYR A 123 4.05 -5.25 2.60
CA TYR A 123 2.84 -4.72 3.25
C TYR A 123 2.65 -5.31 4.65
N LEU A 124 2.69 -6.65 4.75
CA LEU A 124 2.48 -7.33 6.02
C LEU A 124 3.53 -6.91 7.07
N PHE A 125 4.79 -6.85 6.69
CA PHE A 125 5.89 -6.45 7.58
C PHE A 125 5.70 -5.02 8.10
N VAL A 126 5.33 -4.09 7.23
CA VAL A 126 5.05 -2.69 7.58
C VAL A 126 3.91 -2.58 8.58
N TYR A 127 2.80 -3.30 8.36
CA TYR A 127 1.67 -3.31 9.30
C TYR A 127 2.00 -3.95 10.64
N ILE A 128 2.85 -4.98 10.68
CA ILE A 128 3.33 -5.57 11.93
C ILE A 128 4.14 -4.56 12.74
N ILE A 129 5.08 -3.86 12.10
CA ILE A 129 5.88 -2.82 12.78
C ILE A 129 4.98 -1.67 13.22
N GLN A 130 4.07 -1.20 12.37
CA GLN A 130 3.12 -0.15 12.73
C GLN A 130 2.33 -0.54 13.98
N ALA A 131 1.74 -1.74 13.99
CA ALA A 131 0.96 -2.24 15.13
C ALA A 131 1.81 -2.43 16.41
N TYR A 132 3.11 -2.63 16.29
CA TYR A 132 4.03 -2.64 17.43
C TYR A 132 4.32 -1.24 17.96
N LEU A 133 4.51 -0.25 17.07
CA LEU A 133 4.84 1.12 17.44
C LEU A 133 3.64 1.93 17.95
N THR A 134 2.41 1.58 17.54
CA THR A 134 1.18 2.32 17.92
C THR A 134 0.38 1.66 19.04
N LYS A 135 0.93 0.63 19.69
CA LYS A 135 0.35 0.02 20.90
C LYS A 135 0.98 0.62 22.16
#